data_AF-A0A966YE87-F1
#
_entry.id   AF-A0A966YE87-F1
#
_cell.length_a   1.000
_cell.length_b   1.000
_cell.length_c   1.000
_cell.angle_alpha   90.00
_cell.angle_beta   90.00
_cell.angle_gamma   90.00
#
_symmetry.space_group_name_H-M   'P 1'
#
loop_
_entity.id
_entity.type
_entity.pdbx_description
1 polymer ?
#
loop_
_entity_poly.entity_id
_entity_poly.type
_entity_poly.pdbx_seq_one_letter_code
_entity_poly.pdbx_strand_id
1 'polypeptide(L)' 'YSKAMAGSGLVWDAETLDAYLTNPKKYLKGTKMAFAGLKKEKDRADVIAYLATTGN' A
#
# COMPACT_ATOMS: atom_id res chain seq x y z
N TYR A 1 -6.35 -8.01 -9.15
CA TYR A 1 -5.14 -7.16 -9.20
C TYR A 1 -5.01 -6.47 -10.57
N SER A 2 -4.36 -5.30 -10.67
CA SER A 2 -4.01 -4.72 -11.98
C SER A 2 -2.83 -5.50 -12.60
N LYS A 3 -2.60 -5.39 -13.93
CA LYS A 3 -1.39 -5.97 -14.56
C LYS A 3 -0.12 -5.46 -13.90
N ALA A 4 -0.06 -4.17 -13.57
CA ALA A 4 1.04 -3.57 -12.85
C ALA A 4 1.23 -4.21 -11.46
N MET A 5 0.14 -4.52 -10.75
CA MET A 5 0.22 -5.11 -9.41
C MET A 5 0.57 -6.59 -9.45
N ALA A 6 0.08 -7.32 -10.44
CA ALA A 6 0.41 -8.73 -10.63
C ALA A 6 1.87 -8.94 -11.08
N GLY A 7 2.42 -7.99 -11.84
CA GLY A 7 3.81 -8.04 -12.32
C GLY A 7 4.81 -7.27 -11.46
N SER A 8 4.42 -6.77 -10.28
CA SER A 8 5.27 -5.89 -9.48
C SER A 8 6.37 -6.61 -8.71
N GLY A 9 6.17 -7.91 -8.40
CA GLY A 9 7.08 -8.67 -7.54
C GLY A 9 7.18 -8.13 -6.11
N LEU A 10 6.27 -7.24 -5.69
CA LEU A 10 6.31 -6.60 -4.39
C LEU A 10 5.94 -7.59 -3.28
N VAL A 11 6.76 -7.61 -2.24
CA VAL A 11 6.44 -8.22 -0.95
C VAL A 11 5.72 -7.16 -0.13
N TRP A 12 4.57 -7.50 0.46
CA TRP A 12 3.79 -6.59 1.29
C TRP A 12 4.25 -6.66 2.74
N ASP A 13 5.36 -5.99 3.03
CA ASP A 13 5.84 -5.71 4.38
C ASP A 13 5.39 -4.32 4.85
N ALA A 14 5.73 -3.96 6.09
CA ALA A 14 5.33 -2.67 6.67
C ALA A 14 5.89 -1.47 5.87
N GLU A 15 7.12 -1.57 5.35
CA GLU A 15 7.78 -0.48 4.63
C GLU A 15 7.16 -0.24 3.25
N THR A 16 6.94 -1.31 2.50
CA THR A 16 6.28 -1.27 1.19
C THR A 16 4.81 -0.86 1.31
N LEU A 17 4.11 -1.29 2.36
CA LEU A 17 2.76 -0.81 2.67
C LEU A 17 2.76 0.68 3.01
N ASP A 18 3.69 1.18 3.82
CA ASP A 18 3.78 2.61 4.14
C ASP A 18 3.98 3.46 2.88
N ALA A 19 4.94 3.07 2.05
CA ALA A 19 5.23 3.77 0.79
C ALA A 19 4.07 3.70 -0.21
N TYR A 20 3.41 2.54 -0.30
CA TYR A 20 2.25 2.35 -1.17
C TYR A 20 1.04 3.16 -0.68
N LEU A 21 0.73 3.12 0.62
CA LEU A 21 -0.38 3.85 1.23
C LEU A 21 -0.16 5.36 1.19
N THR A 22 1.08 5.85 1.12
CA THR A 22 1.36 7.29 0.97
C THR A 22 0.86 7.82 -0.38
N ASN A 23 1.12 7.11 -1.48
CA ASN A 23 0.60 7.47 -2.81
C ASN A 23 0.62 6.25 -3.75
N PRO A 24 -0.49 5.50 -3.84
CA PRO A 24 -0.55 4.27 -4.61
C PRO A 24 -0.26 4.45 -6.11
N LYS A 25 -0.74 5.55 -6.70
CA LYS A 25 -0.56 5.84 -8.13
C LYS A 25 0.88 6.19 -8.48
N LYS A 26 1.57 6.90 -7.57
CA LYS A 26 2.98 7.24 -7.73
C LYS A 26 3.88 6.02 -7.51
N TYR A 27 3.58 5.23 -6.48
CA TYR A 27 4.36 4.04 -6.14
C TYR A 27 4.24 2.95 -7.20
N LEU A 28 3.02 2.66 -7.66
CA LEU A 28 2.77 1.65 -8.68
C LEU A 28 1.99 2.23 -9.86
N LYS A 29 2.72 2.71 -10.87
CA LYS A 29 2.13 3.23 -12.10
C LYS A 29 1.27 2.16 -12.78
N GLY A 30 0.03 2.52 -13.11
CA GLY A 30 -0.94 1.56 -13.66
C GLY A 30 -1.62 0.69 -12.59
N THR A 31 -1.49 1.04 -11.30
CA THR A 31 -2.41 0.50 -10.28
C THR A 31 -3.84 0.91 -10.59
N LYS A 32 -4.78 -0.01 -10.39
CA LYS A 32 -6.22 0.27 -10.46
C LYS A 32 -6.76 0.87 -9.16
N MET A 33 -5.94 1.01 -8.12
CA MET A 33 -6.34 1.60 -6.85
C MET A 33 -6.58 3.11 -7.02
N ALA A 34 -7.86 3.51 -6.97
CA ALA A 34 -8.28 4.90 -7.04
C ALA A 34 -8.22 5.60 -5.66
N PHE A 35 -7.14 5.36 -4.91
CA PHE A 35 -6.93 5.94 -3.58
C PHE A 35 -5.91 7.09 -3.66
N ALA A 36 -6.20 8.20 -2.98
CA ALA A 36 -5.34 9.39 -2.98
C ALA A 36 -4.08 9.21 -2.13
N GLY A 37 -4.12 8.28 -1.16
CA GLY A 37 -3.05 8.06 -0.19
C GLY A 37 -3.34 8.67 1.19
N LEU A 38 -2.63 8.18 2.20
CA LEU A 38 -2.64 8.65 3.58
C LEU A 38 -1.40 9.54 3.83
N LYS A 39 -1.61 10.85 3.93
CA LYS A 39 -0.50 11.80 4.13
C LYS A 39 0.08 11.75 5.55
N LYS A 40 -0.76 11.46 6.55
CA LYS A 40 -0.34 11.38 7.95
C LYS A 40 0.32 10.03 8.21
N GLU A 41 1.53 10.07 8.72
CA GLU A 41 2.29 8.87 9.09
C GLU A 41 1.57 8.04 10.15
N LYS A 42 0.97 8.70 11.16
CA LYS A 42 0.18 8.01 12.18
C LYS A 42 -0.96 7.18 11.57
N ASP A 43 -1.72 7.75 10.64
CA ASP A 43 -2.83 7.04 9.99
C ASP A 43 -2.34 5.83 9.20
N ARG A 44 -1.16 5.93 8.55
CA ARG A 44 -0.53 4.80 7.86
C ARG A 44 -0.09 3.71 8.84
N ALA A 45 0.58 4.09 9.91
CA ALA A 45 1.04 3.18 10.95
C ALA A 45 -0.13 2.44 11.61
N ASP A 46 -1.22 3.15 11.94
CA ASP A 46 -2.42 2.55 12.53
C ASP A 46 -3.07 1.53 11.56
N VAL A 47 -3.13 1.84 10.26
CA VAL A 47 -3.63 0.91 9.23
C VAL A 47 -2.71 -0.30 9.06
N ILE A 48 -1.39 -0.09 9.00
CA ILE A 48 -0.41 -1.19 8.89
C ILE A 48 -0.50 -2.11 10.11
N ALA A 49 -0.61 -1.54 11.31
CA ALA A 49 -0.79 -2.32 12.54
C ALA A 49 -2.08 -3.14 12.49
N TYR A 50 -3.20 -2.55 12.05
CA TYR A 50 -4.46 -3.27 11.89
C TYR A 50 -4.39 -4.39 10.83
N LEU A 51 -3.70 -4.15 9.71
CA LEU A 51 -3.50 -5.17 8.68
C LEU A 51 -2.63 -6.32 9.19
N ALA A 52 -1.60 -6.03 9.98
CA ALA A 52 -0.76 -7.03 10.62
C ALA A 52 -1.54 -7.94 11.58
N THR A 53 -2.57 -7.42 12.27
CA THR A 53 -3.43 -8.25 13.13
C THR A 53 -4.46 -9.08 12.38
N THR A 54 -4.79 -8.70 11.14
CA THR A 54 -5.86 -9.33 10.34
C THR A 54 -5.34 -10.39 9.37
N GLY A 55 -4.01 -10.48 9.18
CA GLY A 55 -3.37 -11.44 8.27
C GLY A 55 -3.19 -12.85 8.84
N ASN A 56 -4.23 -13.42 9.46
CA ASN A 56 -4.30 -14.81 9.92
C ASN A 56 -5.17 -15.66 9.00
#